data_AF-A0A7V9GC24-F1
#
_entry.id   AF-A0A7V9GC24-F1
#
_cell.length_a   1.000
_cell.length_b   1.000
_cell.length_c   1.000
_cell.angle_alpha   90.00
_cell.angle_beta   90.00
_cell.angle_gamma   90.00
#
_symmetry.space_group_name_H-M   'P 1'
#
loop_
_entity.id
_entity.type
_entity.pdbx_description
1 polymer ?
#
loop_
_entity_poly.entity_id
_entity_poly.type
_entity_poly.pdbx_seq_one_letter_code
_entity_poly.pdbx_strand_id
1 'polypeptide(L)'
;MFGWLYGTIIEARNSLFKKGIFKSFSLGVPTFSIGNITVGGTGKTPLVAFVAEVLAEKGEKVCILSRGYGRENPKQRVVVSDGEKILTNVRQAGDEPFELADKLLGKAIVIADANRT
;
A
#
# COMPACT_ATOMS: atom_id res chain seq x y z
N MET A 1 -21.32 6.64 22.75
CA MET A 1 -20.39 6.00 23.71
C MET A 1 -19.19 5.33 23.03
N PHE A 2 -19.40 4.44 22.05
CA PHE A 2 -18.30 3.74 21.35
C PHE A 2 -17.31 4.64 20.59
N GLY A 3 -17.77 5.75 20.01
CA GLY A 3 -16.91 6.67 19.24
C GLY A 3 -15.86 7.41 20.09
N TRP A 4 -16.22 7.79 21.32
CA TRP A 4 -15.28 8.45 22.26
C TRP A 4 -14.18 7.48 22.69
N LEU A 5 -14.54 6.24 23.05
CA LEU A 5 -13.58 5.21 23.41
C LEU A 5 -12.60 4.90 22.25
N TYR A 6 -13.13 4.74 21.03
CA TYR A 6 -12.30 4.56 19.84
C TYR A 6 -11.36 5.76 19.61
N GLY A 7 -11.87 6.98 19.74
CA GLY A 7 -11.09 8.21 19.61
C GLY A 7 -9.92 8.25 20.60
N THR A 8 -10.18 8.02 21.88
CA THR A 8 -9.13 8.00 22.92
C THR A 8 -8.05 6.94 22.64
N ILE A 9 -8.44 5.74 22.17
CA ILE A 9 -7.49 4.69 21.80
C ILE A 9 -6.59 5.13 20.63
N ILE A 10 -7.17 5.75 19.59
CA ILE A 10 -6.42 6.24 18.42
C ILE A 10 -5.48 7.39 18.81
N GLU A 11 -5.93 8.32 19.65
CA GLU A 11 -5.09 9.42 20.16
C GLU A 11 -3.92 8.91 20.99
N ALA A 12 -4.17 7.97 21.91
CA ALA A 12 -3.12 7.33 22.69
C ALA A 12 -2.09 6.66 21.77
N ARG A 13 -2.54 5.86 20.80
CA ARG A 13 -1.66 5.21 19.81
C ARG A 13 -0.81 6.23 19.05
N ASN A 14 -1.42 7.30 18.54
CA ASN A 14 -0.73 8.34 17.78
C ASN A 14 0.29 9.09 18.66
N SER A 15 -0.03 9.34 19.93
CA SER A 15 0.88 9.95 20.90
C SER A 15 2.12 9.07 21.15
N LEU A 16 1.95 7.75 21.26
CA LEU A 16 3.06 6.81 21.42
C LEU A 16 3.99 6.77 20.21
N PHE A 17 3.45 6.85 18.98
CA PHE A 17 4.26 7.00 17.77
C PHE A 17 5.00 8.35 17.71
N LYS A 18 4.34 9.46 18.04
CA LYS A 18 4.97 10.80 18.07
C LYS A 18 6.11 10.88 19.09
N LYS A 19 5.96 10.20 20.23
CA LYS A 19 6.98 10.11 21.29
C LYS A 19 8.11 9.13 20.97
N GLY A 20 8.06 8.43 19.82
CA GLY A 20 9.07 7.44 19.45
C GLY A 20 9.06 6.15 20.28
N ILE A 21 8.00 5.93 21.07
CA ILE A 21 7.86 4.73 21.91
C ILE A 21 7.60 3.50 21.04
N PHE A 22 6.80 3.67 19.98
CA PHE A 22 6.63 2.65 18.96
C PHE A 22 7.67 2.79 17.86
N LYS A 23 8.22 1.65 17.43
CA LYS A 23 9.22 1.59 16.37
C LYS A 23 8.61 2.01 15.03
N SER A 24 9.30 2.91 14.35
CA SER A 24 9.08 3.26 12.95
C SER A 24 10.23 2.68 12.13
N PHE A 25 9.90 2.06 11.00
CA PHE A 25 10.91 1.50 10.08
C PHE A 25 11.11 2.45 8.89
N SER A 26 12.34 2.55 8.42
CA SER A 26 12.71 3.31 7.22
C SER A 26 13.25 2.35 6.17
N LEU A 27 12.77 2.45 4.94
CA LEU A 27 13.16 1.59 3.83
C LEU A 27 14.48 2.04 3.15
N GLY A 28 15.09 3.13 3.61
CA GLY A 28 16.34 3.66 3.02
C GLY A 28 16.18 4.32 1.65
N VAL A 29 14.96 4.35 1.11
CA VAL A 29 14.59 5.00 -0.16
C VAL A 29 13.44 6.00 0.06
N PRO A 30 13.27 7.02 -0.82
CA PRO A 30 12.13 7.91 -0.76
C PRO A 30 10.81 7.13 -0.77
N THR A 31 9.97 7.37 0.23
CA THR A 31 8.74 6.60 0.44
C THR A 31 7.54 7.54 0.52
N PHE A 32 6.51 7.27 -0.27
CA PHE A 32 5.25 8.01 -0.27
C PHE A 32 4.14 7.14 0.30
N SER A 33 3.44 7.64 1.33
CA SER A 33 2.27 6.97 1.89
C SER A 33 0.99 7.61 1.38
N ILE A 34 0.26 6.91 0.50
CA ILE A 34 -1.06 7.34 -0.01
C ILE A 34 -2.14 6.59 0.78
N GLY A 35 -2.93 7.33 1.54
CA GLY A 35 -4.00 6.79 2.40
C GLY A 35 -5.23 7.69 2.39
N ASN A 36 -6.32 7.23 3.02
CA ASN A 36 -7.53 8.04 3.19
C ASN A 36 -8.00 7.98 4.64
N ILE A 37 -8.69 9.03 5.07
CA ILE A 37 -9.25 9.16 6.43
C ILE A 37 -10.61 8.45 6.52
N THR A 38 -11.33 8.33 5.41
CA THR A 38 -12.68 7.73 5.32
C THR A 38 -12.66 6.32 4.72
N VAL A 39 -13.57 5.46 5.17
CA VAL A 39 -13.86 4.16 4.54
C VAL A 39 -14.68 4.36 3.25
N GLY A 40 -14.33 3.69 2.16
CA GLY A 40 -15.01 3.80 0.86
C GLY A 40 -14.10 4.07 -0.34
N GLY A 41 -14.69 4.06 -1.54
CA GLY A 41 -14.04 4.32 -2.83
C GLY A 41 -13.58 5.77 -2.93
N THR A 42 -12.32 6.01 -2.55
CA THR A 42 -11.81 7.34 -2.21
C THR A 42 -10.71 7.81 -3.15
N GLY A 43 -10.71 7.28 -4.38
CA GLY A 43 -9.75 7.66 -5.42
C GLY A 43 -8.30 7.27 -5.14
N LYS A 44 -8.03 6.49 -4.09
CA LYS A 44 -6.67 6.05 -3.74
C LYS A 44 -6.00 5.28 -4.88
N THR A 45 -6.66 4.26 -5.43
CA THR A 45 -6.09 3.43 -6.49
C THR A 45 -5.76 4.25 -7.75
N PRO A 46 -6.68 5.11 -8.27
CA PRO A 46 -6.34 6.04 -9.34
C PRO A 46 -5.17 6.99 -9.01
N LEU A 47 -5.11 7.53 -7.79
CA LEU A 47 -4.02 8.43 -7.39
C LEU A 47 -2.67 7.70 -7.31
N VAL A 48 -2.65 6.48 -6.77
CA VAL A 48 -1.44 5.63 -6.73
C VAL A 48 -0.96 5.35 -8.15
N ALA A 49 -1.86 4.98 -9.06
CA ALA A 49 -1.52 4.73 -10.46
C ALA A 49 -0.94 5.98 -11.14
N PHE A 50 -1.59 7.14 -10.97
CA PHE A 50 -1.12 8.40 -11.52
C PHE A 50 0.28 8.78 -11.02
N VAL A 51 0.52 8.71 -9.71
CA VAL A 51 1.85 9.03 -9.13
C VAL A 51 2.90 8.06 -9.65
N ALA A 52 2.60 6.76 -9.71
CA ALA A 52 3.52 5.76 -10.21
C ALA A 52 3.86 5.98 -11.69
N GLU A 53 2.87 6.31 -12.51
CA GLU A 53 3.06 6.62 -13.93
C GLU A 53 3.95 7.84 -14.13
N VAL A 54 3.67 8.95 -13.44
CA VAL A 54 4.48 10.18 -13.53
C VAL A 54 5.93 9.94 -13.10
N LEU A 55 6.17 9.09 -12.09
CA LEU A 55 7.53 8.76 -11.66
C LEU A 55 8.23 7.84 -12.67
N ALA A 56 7.53 6.83 -13.19
CA ALA A 56 8.08 5.94 -14.21
C ALA A 56 8.44 6.69 -15.50
N GLU A 57 7.61 7.65 -15.93
CA GLU A 57 7.88 8.52 -17.10
C GLU A 57 9.12 9.41 -16.90
N LYS A 58 9.48 9.71 -15.65
CA LYS A 58 10.71 10.41 -15.30
C LYS A 58 11.94 9.49 -15.23
N GLY A 59 11.76 8.19 -15.50
CA GLY A 59 12.82 7.19 -15.44
C GLY A 59 13.09 6.62 -14.04
N GLU A 60 12.24 6.91 -13.06
CA GLU A 60 12.39 6.39 -11.71
C GLU A 60 11.91 4.93 -11.60
N LYS A 61 12.59 4.14 -10.76
CA LYS A 61 12.16 2.77 -10.45
C LYS A 61 11.10 2.80 -9.35
N VAL A 62 9.85 2.51 -9.71
CA VAL A 62 8.71 2.56 -8.79
C VAL A 62 8.38 1.17 -8.25
N CYS A 63 8.20 1.09 -6.93
CA CYS A 63 7.67 -0.09 -6.25
C CYS A 63 6.46 0.30 -5.40
N ILE A 64 5.34 -0.40 -5.58
CA ILE A 64 4.09 -0.17 -4.86
C ILE A 64 3.89 -1.27 -3.82
N LEU A 65 3.67 -0.86 -2.57
CA LEU A 65 3.34 -1.74 -1.46
C LEU A 65 1.87 -1.58 -1.04
N SER A 66 1.02 -2.54 -1.41
CA SER A 66 -0.39 -2.56 -0.99
C SER A 66 -0.67 -3.72 -0.03
N ARG A 67 -1.79 -3.65 0.72
CA ARG A 67 -2.13 -4.66 1.74
C ARG A 67 -2.61 -5.97 1.11
N GLY A 68 -3.16 -5.89 -0.11
CA GLY A 68 -3.92 -6.97 -0.72
C GLY A 68 -5.20 -7.29 0.06
N TYR A 69 -6.09 -6.32 0.21
CA TYR A 69 -7.39 -6.59 0.82
C TYR A 69 -8.16 -7.64 0.00
N GLY A 70 -8.86 -8.56 0.67
CA GLY A 70 -9.64 -9.62 0.02
C GLY A 70 -8.84 -10.84 -0.45
N ARG A 71 -7.50 -10.89 -0.26
CA ARG A 71 -6.68 -12.04 -0.66
C ARG A 71 -6.84 -13.25 0.28
N GLU A 72 -6.65 -14.44 -0.27
CA GLU A 72 -6.80 -15.72 0.47
C GLU A 72 -5.80 -15.87 1.62
N ASN A 73 -4.58 -15.38 1.47
CA ASN A 73 -3.54 -15.47 2.51
C ASN A 73 -2.95 -14.11 2.92
N PRO A 74 -3.61 -13.36 3.82
CA PRO A 74 -3.20 -12.02 4.22
C PRO A 74 -1.83 -11.91 4.88
N LYS A 75 -1.26 -13.01 5.38
CA LYS A 75 0.06 -13.01 6.05
C LYS A 75 1.22 -13.26 5.09
N GLN A 76 0.94 -13.76 3.89
CA GLN A 76 1.97 -14.08 2.91
C GLN A 76 2.36 -12.81 2.14
N ARG A 77 3.65 -12.56 1.97
CA ARG A 77 4.14 -11.57 0.99
C ARG A 77 4.01 -12.15 -0.41
N VAL A 78 3.50 -11.36 -1.33
CA VAL A 78 3.27 -11.78 -2.71
C VAL A 78 3.77 -10.68 -3.65
N VAL A 79 4.70 -11.02 -4.55
CA VAL A 79 5.05 -10.14 -5.68
C VAL A 79 3.97 -10.34 -6.74
N VAL A 80 3.15 -9.33 -6.96
CA VAL A 80 2.01 -9.38 -7.89
C VAL A 80 2.49 -9.14 -9.31
N SER A 81 3.39 -8.17 -9.49
CA SER A 81 4.07 -7.87 -10.74
C SER A 81 5.53 -7.50 -10.46
N ASP A 82 6.44 -8.00 -11.28
CA ASP A 82 7.86 -7.63 -11.28
C ASP A 82 8.17 -6.40 -12.15
N GLY A 83 7.12 -5.75 -12.67
CA GLY A 83 7.23 -4.63 -13.59
C GLY A 83 7.25 -5.03 -15.06
N GLU A 84 7.47 -6.31 -15.40
CA GLU A 84 7.40 -6.81 -16.77
C GLU A 84 6.20 -7.74 -16.98
N LYS A 85 5.84 -8.49 -15.94
CA LYS A 85 4.85 -9.58 -15.99
C LYS A 85 4.02 -9.57 -14.72
N ILE A 86 2.75 -9.94 -14.85
CA ILE A 86 1.91 -10.28 -13.71
C ILE A 86 2.23 -11.72 -13.31
N LEU A 87 2.62 -11.92 -12.05
CA LEU A 87 3.13 -13.20 -11.54
C LEU A 87 2.08 -14.03 -10.79
N THR A 88 0.91 -13.45 -10.53
CA THR A 88 -0.10 -14.03 -9.62
C THR A 88 -1.51 -13.74 -10.11
N ASN A 89 -2.52 -14.32 -9.45
CA ASN A 89 -3.92 -14.04 -9.74
C ASN A 89 -4.57 -13.15 -8.67
N VAL A 90 -5.78 -12.66 -8.96
CA VAL A 90 -6.57 -11.80 -8.07
C VAL A 90 -6.77 -12.41 -6.68
N ARG A 91 -6.95 -13.74 -6.55
CA ARG A 91 -7.17 -14.40 -5.25
C ARG A 91 -5.94 -14.31 -4.36
N GLN A 92 -4.75 -14.34 -4.94
CA GLN A 92 -3.47 -14.24 -4.23
C GLN A 92 -3.07 -12.78 -3.98
N ALA A 93 -3.30 -11.90 -4.96
CA ALA A 93 -2.92 -10.50 -4.91
C ALA A 93 -3.90 -9.65 -4.08
N GLY A 94 -5.19 -9.94 -4.16
CA GLY A 94 -6.29 -9.03 -3.84
C GLY A 94 -6.62 -8.12 -5.02
N ASP A 95 -7.80 -7.51 -4.99
CA ASP A 95 -8.35 -6.75 -6.13
C ASP A 95 -7.50 -5.51 -6.46
N GLU A 96 -7.18 -4.69 -5.47
CA GLU A 96 -6.44 -3.43 -5.66
C GLU A 96 -5.00 -3.65 -6.17
N PRO A 97 -4.17 -4.55 -5.60
CA PRO A 97 -2.83 -4.80 -6.14
C PRO A 97 -2.85 -5.40 -7.54
N PHE A 98 -3.85 -6.24 -7.84
CA PHE A 98 -3.97 -6.82 -9.18
C PHE A 98 -4.35 -5.75 -10.22
N GLU A 99 -5.29 -4.86 -9.90
CA GLU A 99 -5.65 -3.72 -10.76
C GLU A 99 -4.45 -2.80 -11.03
N LEU A 100 -3.65 -2.51 -9.99
CA LEU A 100 -2.44 -1.69 -10.13
C LEU A 100 -1.37 -2.40 -10.98
N ALA A 101 -1.19 -3.71 -10.78
CA ALA A 101 -0.25 -4.50 -11.56
C ALA A 101 -0.59 -4.54 -13.05
N ASP A 102 -1.88 -4.64 -13.38
CA ASP A 102 -2.38 -4.60 -14.76
C ASP A 102 -2.17 -3.23 -15.41
N LYS A 103 -2.56 -2.15 -14.72
CA LYS A 103 -2.43 -0.78 -15.24
C LYS A 103 -0.99 -0.30 -15.41
N LEU A 104 -0.07 -0.79 -14.58
CA LEU A 104 1.31 -0.31 -14.49
C LEU A 104 2.33 -1.32 -15.00
N LEU A 105 1.91 -2.27 -15.83
CA LEU A 105 2.82 -3.17 -16.51
C LEU A 105 3.83 -2.37 -17.36
N GLY A 106 5.11 -2.70 -17.23
CA GLY A 106 6.22 -1.94 -17.81
C GLY A 106 6.63 -0.69 -17.04
N LYS A 107 5.92 -0.31 -15.96
CA LYS A 107 6.11 0.96 -15.25
C LYS A 107 6.41 0.81 -13.76
N ALA A 108 5.83 -0.18 -13.08
CA ALA A 108 6.02 -0.34 -11.64
C ALA A 108 6.01 -1.81 -11.18
N ILE A 109 6.81 -2.10 -10.16
CA ILE A 109 6.75 -3.34 -9.38
C ILE A 109 5.59 -3.23 -8.39
N VAL A 110 4.80 -4.28 -8.22
CA VAL A 110 3.66 -4.30 -7.28
C VAL A 110 3.78 -5.48 -6.32
N ILE A 111 3.73 -5.20 -5.03
CA ILE A 111 3.82 -6.20 -3.95
C ILE A 111 2.61 -6.07 -3.03
N ALA A 112 1.99 -7.20 -2.70
CA ALA A 112 0.96 -7.32 -1.68
C ALA A 112 1.57 -7.86 -0.38
N ASP A 113 1.56 -7.05 0.68
CA ASP A 113 2.04 -7.42 2.01
C ASP A 113 1.24 -6.70 3.13
N ALA A 114 0.85 -7.45 4.16
CA ALA A 114 0.25 -6.89 5.36
C ALA A 114 1.26 -6.05 6.14
N ASN A 115 2.53 -6.44 6.12
CA ASN A 115 3.61 -5.71 6.74
C ASN A 115 4.43 -4.95 5.68
N ARG A 116 4.51 -3.62 5.80
CA ARG A 116 5.18 -2.74 4.82
C ARG A 116 6.54 -2.25 5.31
N THR A 117 7.12 -2.95 6.27
CA THR A 117 8.43 -2.67 6.87
C THR A 117 9.52 -3.48 6.20
#